data_AF-A0A8S7JZS5-F1
#
_entry.id   AF-A0A8S7JZS5-F1
#
_cell.length_a   1.000
_cell.length_b   1.000
_cell.length_c   1.000
_cell.angle_alpha   90.00
_cell.angle_beta   90.00
_cell.angle_gamma   90.00
#
_symmetry.space_group_name_H-M   'P 1'
#
loop_
_entity.id
_entity.type
_entity.pdbx_description
1 polymer ?
#
loop_
_entity_poly.entity_id
_entity_poly.type
_entity_poly.pdbx_seq_one_letter_code
_entity_poly.pdbx_strand_id
1 'polypeptide(L)'
;MDQEYLNECFRYHNGILIWKYRPLTHFKTRRDYLSWNTKYADKQAGHIRPDGYYHVSVNGRKMLLHRIVWVMHNGSIPSGLEIDHIDKNRSNYILSNLRLVTSTENNINQSLRSDNKSGAVGVCRHRNKWRAYIKLHGKEKHLGLFNSVAEAVIARKAAEKESIEFIGVLK
;
A
#
# COMPACT_ATOMS: atom_id res chain seq x y z
N MET A 1 7.84 -14.08 7.34
CA MET A 1 7.64 -15.05 6.26
C MET A 1 8.46 -14.52 5.12
N ASP A 2 9.43 -15.31 4.70
CA ASP A 2 10.29 -15.04 3.55
C ASP A 2 9.57 -15.43 2.25
N GLN A 3 10.26 -15.18 1.13
CA GLN A 3 9.77 -15.46 -0.22
C GLN A 3 9.56 -16.96 -0.46
N GLU A 4 10.46 -17.80 0.03
CA GLU A 4 10.40 -19.25 -0.14
C GLU A 4 9.13 -19.82 0.50
N TYR A 5 8.86 -19.49 1.77
CA TYR A 5 7.67 -19.94 2.47
C TYR A 5 6.37 -19.46 1.81
N LEU A 6 6.35 -18.24 1.27
CA LEU A 6 5.20 -17.73 0.52
C LEU A 6 5.00 -18.51 -0.79
N ASN A 7 6.08 -18.88 -1.49
CA ASN A 7 6.02 -19.71 -2.69
C ASN A 7 5.63 -21.17 -2.42
N GLU A 8 5.87 -21.69 -1.21
CA GLU A 8 5.29 -22.96 -0.77
C GLU A 8 3.77 -22.84 -0.51
N CYS A 9 3.34 -21.71 0.05
CA CYS A 9 1.93 -21.47 0.39
C CYS A 9 1.05 -21.10 -0.81
N PHE A 10 1.57 -20.38 -1.79
CA PHE A 10 0.77 -19.73 -2.82
C PHE A 10 1.31 -19.95 -4.24
N ARG A 11 0.39 -19.87 -5.20
CA ARG A 11 0.67 -19.71 -6.63
C ARG A 11 0.03 -18.40 -7.07
N TYR A 12 0.76 -17.58 -7.81
CA TYR A 12 0.23 -16.36 -8.42
C TYR A 12 0.25 -16.50 -9.95
N HIS A 13 -0.92 -16.38 -10.58
CA HIS A 13 -1.07 -16.52 -12.03
C HIS A 13 -2.28 -15.71 -12.50
N ASN A 14 -2.14 -15.03 -13.65
CA ASN A 14 -3.19 -14.20 -14.26
C ASN A 14 -3.87 -13.22 -13.30
N GLY A 15 -3.09 -12.57 -12.43
CA GLY A 15 -3.61 -11.58 -11.48
C GLY A 15 -4.33 -12.19 -10.27
N ILE A 16 -4.32 -13.51 -10.09
CA ILE A 16 -5.01 -14.19 -8.99
C ILE A 16 -3.99 -14.90 -8.11
N LEU A 17 -4.12 -14.71 -6.80
CA LEU A 17 -3.38 -15.47 -5.79
C LEU A 17 -4.20 -16.69 -5.37
N ILE A 18 -3.63 -17.88 -5.49
CA ILE A 18 -4.28 -19.17 -5.21
C ILE A 18 -3.49 -19.89 -4.11
N TRP A 19 -4.17 -20.51 -3.16
CA TRP A 19 -3.55 -21.40 -2.20
C TRP A 19 -3.02 -22.65 -2.87
N LYS A 20 -1.75 -22.98 -2.67
CA LYS A 20 -1.22 -24.30 -3.01
C LYS A 20 -1.64 -25.32 -1.96
N TYR A 21 -1.57 -26.59 -2.33
CA TYR A 21 -1.51 -27.66 -1.36
C TYR A 21 -0.28 -27.45 -0.46
N ARG A 22 -0.47 -27.32 0.86
CA ARG A 22 0.61 -27.00 1.81
C ARG A 22 1.13 -28.28 2.47
N PRO A 23 2.45 -28.44 2.64
CA PRO A 23 3.03 -29.63 3.24
C PRO A 23 2.69 -29.75 4.74
N LEU A 24 2.76 -30.97 5.28
CA LEU A 24 2.49 -31.25 6.70
C LEU A 24 3.37 -30.42 7.65
N THR A 25 4.60 -30.10 7.24
CA THR A 25 5.54 -29.23 7.98
C THR A 25 5.00 -27.83 8.28
N HIS A 26 3.96 -27.38 7.57
CA HIS A 26 3.30 -26.10 7.81
C HIS A 26 2.31 -26.13 8.97
N PHE A 27 2.00 -27.30 9.52
CA PHE A 27 0.94 -27.53 10.48
C PHE A 27 1.46 -28.25 11.72
N LYS A 28 0.83 -27.99 12.87
CA LYS A 28 1.19 -28.63 14.14
C LYS A 28 0.74 -30.09 14.20
N THR A 29 -0.38 -30.42 13.55
CA THR A 29 -0.98 -31.75 13.62
C THR A 29 -1.42 -32.23 12.23
N ARG A 30 -1.46 -33.55 12.03
CA ARG A 30 -2.00 -34.17 10.81
C ARG A 30 -3.47 -33.81 10.59
N ARG A 31 -4.25 -33.65 11.66
CA ARG A 31 -5.65 -33.22 11.59
C ARG A 31 -5.78 -31.83 10.98
N ASP A 32 -4.98 -30.87 11.46
CA ASP A 32 -5.00 -29.49 10.95
C ASP A 32 -4.56 -29.44 9.49
N TYR A 33 -3.50 -30.18 9.14
CA TYR A 33 -3.01 -30.32 7.78
C TYR A 33 -4.10 -30.82 6.81
N LEU A 34 -4.79 -31.91 7.17
CA LEU A 34 -5.85 -32.47 6.33
C LEU A 34 -7.03 -31.50 6.21
N SER A 35 -7.54 -31.03 7.34
CA SER A 35 -8.68 -30.12 7.40
C SER A 35 -8.43 -28.83 6.61
N TRP A 36 -7.24 -28.24 6.76
CA TRP A 36 -6.88 -27.02 6.07
C TRP A 36 -6.77 -27.23 4.56
N ASN A 37 -6.05 -28.28 4.10
CA ASN A 37 -5.88 -28.52 2.67
C ASN A 37 -7.20 -28.86 1.98
N THR A 38 -8.06 -29.68 2.60
CA THR A 38 -9.41 -29.93 2.08
C THR A 38 -10.23 -28.65 1.95
N LYS A 39 -10.08 -27.71 2.88
CA LYS A 39 -10.86 -26.48 2.88
C LYS A 39 -10.34 -25.43 1.90
N TYR A 40 -9.03 -25.27 1.77
CA TYR A 40 -8.43 -24.08 1.14
C TYR A 40 -7.56 -24.33 -0.09
N ALA A 41 -6.97 -25.53 -0.25
CA ALA A 41 -6.08 -25.79 -1.38
C ALA A 41 -6.79 -25.56 -2.72
N ASP A 42 -6.05 -25.03 -3.69
CA ASP A 42 -6.48 -24.68 -5.05
C ASP A 42 -7.59 -23.61 -5.15
N LYS A 43 -7.95 -22.97 -4.03
CA LYS A 43 -8.91 -21.86 -4.01
C LYS A 43 -8.19 -20.52 -4.00
N GLN A 44 -8.88 -19.50 -4.51
CA GLN A 44 -8.41 -18.12 -4.42
C GLN A 44 -8.15 -17.74 -2.95
N ALA A 45 -7.00 -17.13 -2.73
CA ALA A 45 -6.57 -16.70 -1.41
C ALA A 45 -7.13 -15.31 -1.07
N GLY A 46 -7.41 -15.13 0.22
CA GLY A 46 -7.76 -13.84 0.80
C GLY A 46 -9.20 -13.39 0.56
N HIS A 47 -9.52 -12.27 1.19
CA HIS A 47 -10.81 -11.58 1.06
C HIS A 47 -10.62 -10.08 1.27
N ILE A 48 -11.53 -9.29 0.71
CA ILE A 48 -11.50 -7.84 0.79
C ILE A 48 -11.93 -7.36 2.19
N ARG A 49 -11.25 -6.32 2.67
CA ARG A 49 -11.59 -5.59 3.90
C ARG A 49 -12.45 -4.37 3.60
N PRO A 50 -13.14 -3.79 4.60
CA PRO A 50 -13.88 -2.54 4.43
C PRO A 50 -13.04 -1.35 3.94
N ASP A 51 -11.72 -1.37 4.16
CA ASP A 51 -10.79 -0.32 3.68
C ASP A 51 -10.31 -0.52 2.23
N GLY A 52 -10.82 -1.55 1.54
CA GLY A 52 -10.52 -1.87 0.14
C GLY A 52 -9.33 -2.80 -0.06
N TYR A 53 -8.58 -3.16 0.98
CA TYR A 53 -7.43 -4.05 0.82
C TYR A 53 -7.84 -5.53 0.87
N TYR A 54 -7.32 -6.31 -0.07
CA TYR A 54 -7.32 -7.76 0.07
C TYR A 54 -6.29 -8.20 1.12
N HIS A 55 -6.70 -9.13 1.98
CA HIS A 55 -5.81 -9.74 2.96
C HIS A 55 -6.10 -11.21 3.18
N VAL A 56 -5.11 -11.91 3.72
CA VAL A 56 -5.18 -13.33 4.05
C VAL A 56 -4.46 -13.58 5.38
N SER A 57 -4.87 -14.62 6.11
CA SER A 57 -4.16 -15.07 7.30
C SER A 57 -3.34 -16.32 6.96
N VAL A 58 -2.03 -16.27 7.24
CA VAL A 58 -1.11 -17.41 7.09
C VAL A 58 -0.53 -17.71 8.47
N ASN A 59 -0.86 -18.88 9.02
CA ASN A 59 -0.44 -19.30 10.37
C ASN A 59 -0.70 -18.25 11.47
N GLY A 60 -1.90 -17.64 11.43
CA GLY A 60 -2.33 -16.62 12.39
C GLY A 60 -1.80 -15.21 12.12
N ARG A 61 -0.93 -15.01 11.12
CA ARG A 61 -0.44 -13.69 10.72
C ARG A 61 -1.25 -13.14 9.55
N LYS A 62 -1.89 -11.99 9.76
CA LYS A 62 -2.62 -11.25 8.72
C LYS A 62 -1.61 -10.56 7.79
N MET A 63 -1.78 -10.76 6.48
CA MET A 63 -0.91 -10.23 5.44
C MET A 63 -1.75 -9.66 4.29
N LEU A 64 -1.30 -8.56 3.70
CA LEU A 64 -1.97 -7.93 2.55
C LEU A 64 -1.54 -8.61 1.25
N LEU A 65 -2.49 -8.83 0.33
CA LEU A 65 -2.22 -9.58 -0.91
C LEU A 65 -1.17 -8.90 -1.79
N HIS A 66 -1.24 -7.57 -1.97
CA HIS A 66 -0.24 -6.85 -2.76
C HIS A 66 1.19 -7.02 -2.21
N ARG A 67 1.35 -7.13 -0.88
CA ARG A 67 2.66 -7.38 -0.26
C ARG A 67 3.12 -8.82 -0.48
N ILE A 68 2.21 -9.80 -0.42
CA ILE A 68 2.52 -11.20 -0.73
C ILE A 68 2.96 -11.33 -2.19
N VAL A 69 2.18 -10.77 -3.13
CA VAL A 69 2.48 -10.81 -4.57
C VAL A 69 3.83 -10.16 -4.84
N TRP A 70 4.10 -8.99 -4.26
CA TRP A 70 5.42 -8.36 -4.37
C TRP A 70 6.53 -9.28 -3.87
N VAL A 71 6.41 -9.81 -2.64
CA VAL A 71 7.48 -10.61 -2.03
C VAL A 71 7.75 -11.91 -2.79
N MET A 72 6.71 -12.55 -3.32
CA MET A 72 6.85 -13.76 -4.13
C MET A 72 7.71 -13.53 -5.39
N HIS A 73 7.66 -12.35 -6.00
CA HIS A 73 8.34 -12.07 -7.28
C HIS A 73 9.65 -11.29 -7.11
N ASN A 74 9.67 -10.33 -6.19
CA ASN A 74 10.76 -9.35 -6.05
C ASN A 74 11.57 -9.53 -4.76
N GLY A 75 11.20 -10.47 -3.89
CA GLY A 75 11.86 -10.70 -2.61
C GLY A 75 11.42 -9.72 -1.51
N SER A 76 12.24 -9.57 -0.48
CA SER A 76 11.88 -8.77 0.70
C SER A 76 11.61 -7.30 0.35
N ILE A 77 10.66 -6.69 1.06
CA ILE A 77 10.44 -5.25 0.99
C ILE A 77 11.54 -4.58 1.83
N PRO A 78 12.42 -3.73 1.24
CA PRO A 78 13.49 -3.10 2.00
C PRO A 78 12.96 -2.24 3.15
N SER A 79 13.77 -2.09 4.20
CA SER A 79 13.43 -1.22 5.33
C SER A 79 13.20 0.22 4.86
N GLY A 80 12.16 0.87 5.38
CA GLY A 80 11.79 2.24 5.01
C GLY A 80 10.98 2.37 3.72
N LEU A 81 10.74 1.26 3.00
CA LEU A 81 9.89 1.24 1.80
C LEU A 81 8.56 0.52 2.04
N GLU A 82 7.57 0.91 1.24
CA GLU A 82 6.21 0.40 1.22
C GLU A 82 5.82 0.03 -0.21
N ILE A 83 4.78 -0.80 -0.34
CA ILE A 83 4.19 -1.14 -1.63
C ILE A 83 2.98 -0.25 -1.87
N ASP A 84 3.04 0.52 -2.95
CA ASP A 84 1.97 1.42 -3.41
C ASP A 84 1.33 0.92 -4.70
N HIS A 85 0.09 1.33 -4.92
CA HIS A 85 -0.71 0.98 -6.10
C HIS A 85 -0.65 2.14 -7.08
N ILE A 86 -0.14 1.91 -8.29
CA ILE A 86 0.04 2.94 -9.32
C ILE A 86 -1.32 3.58 -9.67
N ASP A 87 -2.37 2.77 -9.80
CA ASP A 87 -3.74 3.21 -10.06
C ASP A 87 -4.52 3.74 -8.84
N LYS A 88 -3.89 3.76 -7.66
CA LYS A 88 -4.52 4.12 -6.36
C LYS A 88 -5.72 3.23 -5.96
N ASN A 89 -5.92 2.10 -6.62
CA ASN A 89 -6.95 1.14 -6.29
C ASN A 89 -6.40 0.05 -5.37
N ARG A 90 -6.76 0.11 -4.09
CA ARG A 90 -6.32 -0.81 -3.02
C ARG A 90 -6.69 -2.28 -3.27
N SER A 91 -7.69 -2.53 -4.11
CA SER A 91 -8.11 -3.88 -4.46
C SER A 91 -7.31 -4.48 -5.62
N ASN A 92 -6.55 -3.66 -6.37
CA ASN A 92 -5.79 -4.09 -7.53
C ASN A 92 -4.36 -4.54 -7.14
N TYR A 93 -4.23 -5.80 -6.76
CA TYR A 93 -2.95 -6.39 -6.36
C TYR A 93 -2.14 -6.98 -7.54
N ILE A 94 -2.43 -6.58 -8.79
CA ILE A 94 -1.66 -7.05 -9.96
C ILE A 94 -0.23 -6.54 -9.86
N LEU A 95 0.76 -7.43 -10.00
CA LEU A 95 2.19 -7.11 -9.85
C LEU A 95 2.64 -5.87 -10.64
N SER A 96 2.23 -5.72 -11.90
CA SER A 96 2.59 -4.55 -12.73
C SER A 96 1.97 -3.23 -12.27
N ASN A 97 0.96 -3.28 -11.40
CA ASN A 97 0.34 -2.12 -10.77
C ASN A 97 1.00 -1.74 -9.43
N LEU A 98 2.03 -2.48 -9.00
CA LEU A 98 2.70 -2.27 -7.71
C LEU A 98 4.05 -1.59 -7.91
N ARG A 99 4.43 -0.74 -6.96
CA ARG A 99 5.75 -0.11 -6.90
C ARG A 99 6.26 0.03 -5.47
N LEU A 100 7.58 0.06 -5.31
CA LEU A 100 8.20 0.49 -4.07
C LEU A 100 8.17 2.01 -3.96
N VAL A 101 7.73 2.49 -2.82
CA VAL A 101 7.75 3.92 -2.46
C VAL A 101 8.24 4.08 -1.04
N THR A 102 8.81 5.23 -0.75
CA THR A 102 8.98 5.71 0.62
C THR A 102 7.63 6.10 1.22
N SER A 103 7.53 6.12 2.54
CA SER A 103 6.33 6.64 3.21
C SER A 103 6.02 8.09 2.81
N THR A 104 7.05 8.90 2.52
CA THR A 104 6.90 10.27 1.99
C THR A 104 6.23 10.27 0.61
N GLU A 105 6.76 9.48 -0.34
CA GLU A 105 6.18 9.35 -1.69
C GLU A 105 4.73 8.81 -1.63
N ASN A 106 4.45 7.85 -0.75
CA ASN A 106 3.09 7.32 -0.55
C ASN A 106 2.13 8.40 -0.01
N ASN A 107 2.58 9.17 0.99
CA ASN A 107 1.79 10.25 1.59
C ASN A 107 1.49 11.38 0.62
N ILE A 108 2.42 11.71 -0.28
CA ILE A 108 2.22 12.69 -1.33
C ILE A 108 1.11 12.23 -2.28
N ASN A 109 1.09 10.94 -2.63
CA ASN A 109 0.13 10.36 -3.58
C ASN A 109 -1.27 10.07 -3.02
N GLN A 110 -1.51 10.31 -1.72
CA GLN A 110 -2.77 9.99 -1.07
C GLN A 110 -3.98 10.60 -1.77
N SER A 111 -5.06 9.82 -1.81
CA SER A 111 -6.39 10.28 -2.23
C SER A 111 -6.90 11.39 -1.32
N LEU A 112 -7.80 12.23 -1.85
CA LEU A 112 -8.51 13.21 -1.04
C LEU A 112 -9.29 12.52 0.07
N ARG A 113 -9.23 13.07 1.28
CA ARG A 113 -10.10 12.63 2.37
C ARG A 113 -11.56 12.97 2.05
N SER A 114 -12.49 12.15 2.51
CA SER A 114 -13.94 12.36 2.30
C SER A 114 -14.45 13.67 2.92
N ASP A 115 -13.79 14.18 3.96
CA ASP A 115 -14.09 15.44 4.63
C ASP A 115 -13.31 16.64 4.04
N ASN A 116 -12.53 16.44 2.97
CA ASN A 116 -11.76 17.49 2.34
C ASN A 116 -12.67 18.47 1.58
N LYS A 117 -12.82 19.68 2.13
CA LYS A 117 -13.62 20.76 1.53
C LYS A 117 -12.85 21.62 0.53
N SER A 118 -11.53 21.46 0.41
CA SER A 118 -10.70 22.25 -0.50
C SER A 118 -10.55 21.62 -1.89
N GLY A 119 -10.89 20.34 -2.04
CA GLY A 119 -10.62 19.57 -3.26
C GLY A 119 -9.15 19.25 -3.48
N ALA A 120 -8.27 19.52 -2.50
CA ALA A 120 -6.83 19.32 -2.61
C ALA A 120 -6.19 18.82 -1.30
N VAL A 121 -5.28 17.84 -1.42
CA VAL A 121 -4.51 17.31 -0.29
C VAL A 121 -3.57 18.40 0.24
N GLY A 122 -3.48 18.54 1.56
CA GLY A 122 -2.59 19.53 2.18
C GLY A 122 -3.09 20.98 2.06
N VAL A 123 -4.34 21.19 1.65
CA VAL A 123 -4.99 22.50 1.64
C VAL A 123 -6.21 22.46 2.54
N CYS A 124 -6.29 23.36 3.51
CA CYS A 124 -7.43 23.44 4.43
C CYS A 124 -7.77 24.88 4.79
N ARG A 125 -9.02 25.12 5.21
CA ARG A 125 -9.42 26.44 5.72
C ARG A 125 -8.73 26.70 7.06
N HIS A 126 -8.18 27.90 7.23
CA HIS A 126 -7.58 28.35 8.48
C HIS A 126 -8.00 29.79 8.76
N ARG A 127 -8.93 29.96 9.70
CA ARG A 127 -9.63 31.24 9.94
C ARG A 127 -10.23 31.76 8.62
N ASN A 128 -9.85 32.97 8.22
CA ASN A 128 -10.33 33.63 7.00
C ASN A 128 -9.41 33.38 5.79
N LYS A 129 -8.41 32.50 5.91
CA LYS A 129 -7.44 32.19 4.84
C LYS A 129 -7.43 30.71 4.52
N TRP A 130 -6.71 30.36 3.47
CA TRP A 130 -6.44 28.99 3.04
C TRP A 130 -5.01 28.63 3.38
N ARG A 131 -4.82 27.59 4.18
CA ARG A 131 -3.51 27.09 4.57
C ARG A 131 -3.07 26.01 3.62
N ALA A 132 -1.87 26.14 3.06
CA ALA A 132 -1.19 25.06 2.36
C ALA A 132 -0.06 24.48 3.24
N TYR A 133 0.08 23.16 3.24
CA TYR A 133 1.14 22.44 3.93
C TYR A 133 1.47 21.13 3.22
N ILE A 134 2.70 20.66 3.37
CA ILE A 134 3.16 19.34 2.90
C ILE A 134 3.78 18.59 4.07
N LYS A 135 3.61 17.27 4.13
CA LYS A 135 4.33 16.42 5.08
C LYS A 135 5.46 15.69 4.38
N LEU A 136 6.68 15.91 4.85
CA LEU A 136 7.89 15.26 4.35
C LEU A 136 8.59 14.56 5.52
N HIS A 137 8.89 13.27 5.38
CA HIS A 137 9.55 12.48 6.43
C HIS A 137 8.86 12.59 7.80
N GLY A 138 7.52 12.58 7.81
CA GLY A 138 6.71 12.71 9.03
C GLY A 138 6.62 14.12 9.62
N LYS A 139 7.37 15.10 9.10
CA LYS A 139 7.33 16.50 9.55
C LYS A 139 6.45 17.34 8.62
N GLU A 140 5.63 18.19 9.20
CA GLU A 140 4.80 19.15 8.45
C GLU A 140 5.60 20.40 8.12
N LYS A 141 5.70 20.74 6.82
CA LYS A 141 6.23 22.00 6.30
C LYS A 141 5.04 22.90 5.95
N HIS A 142 4.94 24.03 6.66
CA HIS A 142 3.98 25.08 6.32
C HIS A 142 4.42 25.79 5.04
N LEU A 143 3.52 25.87 4.04
CA LEU A 143 3.81 26.49 2.74
C LEU A 143 3.25 27.92 2.63
N GLY A 144 2.35 28.30 3.53
CA GLY A 144 1.79 29.65 3.60
C GLY A 144 0.30 29.71 3.88
N LEU A 145 -0.20 30.94 3.99
CA LEU A 145 -1.61 31.30 4.10
C LEU A 145 -2.01 32.18 2.91
N PHE A 146 -3.04 31.77 2.20
CA PHE A 146 -3.49 32.34 0.93
C PHE A 146 -4.92 32.86 1.03
N ASN A 147 -5.29 33.79 0.15
CA ASN A 147 -6.64 34.34 0.16
C ASN A 147 -7.61 33.45 -0.63
N SER A 148 -7.09 32.65 -1.58
CA SER A 148 -7.89 31.72 -2.38
C SER A 148 -7.41 30.27 -2.24
N VAL A 149 -8.34 29.32 -2.51
CA VAL A 149 -8.01 27.89 -2.62
C VAL A 149 -6.98 27.66 -3.73
N ALA A 150 -7.16 28.33 -4.88
CA ALA A 150 -6.32 28.16 -6.06
C ALA A 150 -4.85 28.48 -5.77
N GLU A 151 -4.57 29.61 -5.10
CA GLU A 151 -3.22 29.98 -4.67
C GLU A 151 -2.60 28.92 -3.74
N ALA A 152 -3.36 28.44 -2.75
CA ALA A 152 -2.90 27.41 -1.83
C ALA A 152 -2.59 26.09 -2.55
N VAL A 153 -3.41 25.72 -3.55
CA VAL A 153 -3.18 24.53 -4.40
C VAL A 153 -1.93 24.67 -5.25
N ILE A 154 -1.70 25.85 -5.84
CA ILE A 154 -0.49 26.12 -6.64
C ILE A 154 0.76 25.99 -5.76
N ALA A 155 0.78 26.62 -4.58
CA ALA A 155 1.89 26.50 -3.63
C ALA A 155 2.14 25.06 -3.20
N ARG A 156 1.07 24.29 -2.97
CA ARG A 156 1.17 22.87 -2.63
C ARG A 156 1.77 22.02 -3.75
N LYS A 157 1.35 22.23 -4.99
CA LYS A 157 1.87 21.51 -6.18
C LYS A 157 3.32 21.86 -6.46
N ALA A 158 3.72 23.13 -6.29
CA ALA A 158 5.11 23.54 -6.43
C ALA A 158 6.02 22.81 -5.42
N ALA A 159 5.62 22.78 -4.15
CA ALA A 159 6.36 22.06 -3.11
C ALA A 159 6.41 20.54 -3.34
N GLU A 160 5.37 19.96 -3.96
CA GLU A 160 5.35 18.55 -4.35
C GLU A 160 6.44 18.24 -5.39
N LYS A 161 6.49 19.05 -6.45
CA LYS A 161 7.47 18.91 -7.53
C LYS A 161 8.91 19.03 -7.00
N GLU A 162 9.18 20.05 -6.20
CA GLU A 162 10.48 20.26 -5.56
C GLU A 162 10.89 19.07 -4.69
N SER A 163 9.95 18.50 -3.93
CA SER A 163 10.21 17.35 -3.06
C SER A 163 10.51 16.08 -3.86
N ILE A 164 9.81 15.85 -4.97
CA ILE A 164 10.03 14.69 -5.85
C ILE A 164 11.39 14.81 -6.55
N GLU A 165 11.74 15.99 -7.06
CA GLU A 165 13.06 16.24 -7.67
C GLU A 165 14.19 15.99 -6.66
N PHE A 166 14.04 16.46 -5.41
CA PHE A 166 15.03 16.21 -4.36
C PHE A 166 15.19 14.73 -4.01
N ILE A 167 14.10 13.96 -3.97
CA ILE A 167 14.14 12.51 -3.74
C ILE A 167 14.74 11.77 -4.94
N GLY A 168 14.47 12.22 -6.17
CA GLY A 168 15.01 11.63 -7.40
C GLY A 168 16.52 11.82 -7.55
N VAL A 169 17.08 12.87 -6.97
CA VAL A 169 18.54 13.14 -6.94
C VAL A 169 19.26 12.29 -5.88
N LEU A 170 18.54 11.72 -4.92
CA LEU A 170 19.08 10.89 -3.83
C LEU A 170 18.97 9.37 -4.09
N LYS A 171 18.48 8.95 -5.26
CA LYS A 171 18.48 7.56 -5.73
C LYS A 171 19.66 7.31 -6.65
#